data_AF-A0A947S681-F1
#
_entry.id   AF-A0A947S681-F1
#
_cell.length_a   1.000
_cell.length_b   1.000
_cell.length_c   1.000
_cell.angle_alpha   90.00
_cell.angle_beta   90.00
_cell.angle_gamma   90.00
#
_symmetry.space_group_name_H-M   'P 1'
#
loop_
_entity.id
_entity.type
_entity.pdbx_description
1 polymer ?
#
loop_
_entity_poly.entity_id
_entity_poly.type
_entity_poly.pdbx_seq_one_letter_code
_entity_poly.pdbx_strand_id
1 'polypeptide(L)' 'MPEVNGLRILEDAKKLYPDIVVIIMADCDLSEMVKDKKQLSAYAYIKKPIDIDELTKLLKEANL' A
#
# COMPACT_ATOMS: atom_id res chain seq x y z
N MET A 1 -8.47 -8.76 -4.60
CA MET A 1 -9.80 -9.13 -4.07
C MET A 1 -10.81 -8.57 -5.06
N PRO A 2 -11.54 -9.42 -5.79
CA PRO A 2 -12.44 -8.96 -6.84
C PRO A 2 -13.64 -8.15 -6.30
N GLU A 3 -14.05 -8.39 -5.06
CA GLU A 3 -15.26 -7.79 -4.47
C GLU A 3 -14.98 -6.64 -3.49
N VAL A 4 -13.70 -6.36 -3.20
CA VAL A 4 -13.34 -5.40 -2.15
C VAL A 4 -12.38 -4.35 -2.71
N ASN A 5 -12.77 -3.09 -2.55
CA ASN A 5 -11.95 -1.96 -2.90
C ASN A 5 -10.87 -1.75 -1.82
N GLY A 6 -9.63 -2.10 -2.14
CA GLY A 6 -8.48 -1.99 -1.22
C GLY A 6 -8.22 -0.57 -0.73
N LEU A 7 -8.59 0.46 -1.50
CA LEU A 7 -8.45 1.85 -1.07
C LEU A 7 -9.44 2.21 0.03
N ARG A 8 -10.67 1.68 -0.05
CA ARG A 8 -11.67 1.89 0.99
C ARG A 8 -11.28 1.20 2.30
N ILE A 9 -10.67 0.02 2.22
CA ILE A 9 -10.07 -0.64 3.38
C ILE A 9 -8.99 0.25 3.99
N LEU A 10 -8.10 0.83 3.18
CA LEU A 10 -7.07 1.74 3.68
C LEU A 10 -7.68 2.94 4.41
N GLU A 11 -8.70 3.57 3.84
CA GLU A 11 -9.38 4.70 4.47
C GLU A 11 -10.01 4.31 5.83
N ASP A 12 -10.71 3.19 5.89
CA ASP A 12 -11.35 2.73 7.12
C ASP A 12 -10.31 2.28 8.17
N ALA A 13 -9.24 1.60 7.74
CA ALA A 13 -8.14 1.21 8.62
C ALA A 13 -7.43 2.41 9.24
N LYS A 14 -7.19 3.48 8.46
CA LYS A 14 -6.56 4.72 8.95
C LYS A 14 -7.46 5.51 9.90
N LYS A 15 -8.78 5.46 9.74
CA LYS A 15 -9.73 6.06 10.70
C LYS A 15 -9.70 5.36 12.05
N LEU A 16 -9.59 4.03 12.05
CA LEU A 16 -9.55 3.21 13.26
C LEU A 16 -8.16 3.22 13.91
N TYR A 17 -7.12 3.23 13.10
CA TYR A 17 -5.72 3.14 13.50
C TYR A 17 -4.89 4.16 12.69
N PRO A 18 -4.78 5.42 13.13
CA PRO A 18 -4.07 6.47 12.40
C PRO A 18 -2.62 6.10 12.05
N ASP A 19 -1.95 5.40 12.97
CA ASP A 19 -0.53 5.03 12.87
C ASP A 19 -0.28 3.70 12.14
N ILE A 20 -1.33 3.03 11.62
CA ILE A 20 -1.15 1.75 10.94
C ILE A 20 -0.28 1.92 9.68
N VAL A 21 0.74 1.08 9.55
CA VAL A 21 1.53 1.00 8.32
C VAL A 21 0.76 0.16 7.29
N VAL A 22 0.54 0.71 6.10
CA VAL A 22 -0.16 0.01 5.02
C VAL A 22 0.71 -0.05 3.78
N ILE A 23 0.91 -1.26 3.26
CA ILE A 23 1.58 -1.51 1.99
C ILE A 23 0.53 -2.00 1.00
N ILE A 24 0.36 -1.30 -0.12
CA ILE A 24 -0.61 -1.65 -1.16
C ILE A 24 0.07 -2.51 -2.23
N MET A 25 -0.60 -3.57 -2.68
CA MET A 25 -0.13 -4.40 -3.79
C MET A 25 -1.04 -4.27 -5.00
N ALA A 26 -0.50 -3.85 -6.15
CA ALA A 26 -1.25 -3.58 -7.37
C ALA A 26 -0.66 -4.28 -8.61
N ASP A 27 -1.51 -4.59 -9.58
CA ASP A 27 -1.12 -5.13 -10.90
C ASP A 27 -0.93 -4.02 -11.95
N CYS A 28 -1.40 -2.81 -11.63
CA CYS A 28 -1.26 -1.59 -12.42
C CYS A 28 0.13 -0.95 -12.19
N ASP A 29 0.65 -0.26 -13.20
CA ASP A 29 1.89 0.50 -13.07
C ASP A 29 1.78 1.56 -11.98
N LEU A 30 2.62 1.42 -10.95
CA LEU A 30 2.74 2.31 -9.81
C LEU A 30 2.82 3.79 -10.21
N SER A 31 3.39 4.09 -11.37
CA SER A 31 3.57 5.43 -11.89
C SER A 31 2.25 6.19 -12.12
N GLU A 32 1.15 5.49 -12.40
CA GLU A 32 -0.18 6.08 -12.51
C GLU A 32 -0.75 6.37 -11.11
N MET A 33 -0.59 5.44 -10.16
CA MET A 33 -1.06 5.61 -8.78
C MET A 33 -0.30 6.70 -8.02
N VAL A 34 1.01 6.85 -8.27
CA VAL A 34 1.88 7.86 -7.64
C VAL A 34 1.62 9.27 -8.18
N LYS A 35 1.12 9.41 -9.41
CA LYS A 35 0.77 10.71 -10.00
C LYS A 35 -0.49 11.31 -9.37
N ASP A 36 -1.44 10.49 -8.97
CA ASP A 36 -2.64 10.89 -8.23
C ASP A 36 -2.34 11.13 -6.74
N LYS A 37 -1.29 11.92 -6.45
CA LYS A 37 -0.70 12.31 -5.14
C LYS A 37 -1.66 12.68 -4.00
N LYS A 38 -2.97 12.63 -4.19
CA LYS A 38 -4.01 12.78 -3.16
C LYS A 38 -4.26 11.52 -2.31
N GLN A 39 -3.80 10.32 -2.70
CA GLN A 39 -4.02 9.08 -1.93
C GLN A 39 -2.95 8.79 -0.85
N LEU A 40 -2.58 9.84 -0.11
CA LEU A 40 -1.43 9.97 0.82
C LEU A 40 -1.39 9.06 2.07
N SER A 41 -2.13 7.95 2.12
CA SER A 41 -2.31 7.18 3.36
C SER A 41 -1.58 5.82 3.40
N ALA A 42 -1.02 5.36 2.28
CA ALA A 42 -0.19 4.16 2.26
C ALA A 42 1.29 4.49 2.48
N TYR A 43 1.99 3.61 3.18
CA TYR A 43 3.44 3.68 3.41
C TYR A 43 4.23 3.35 2.14
N ALA A 44 3.82 2.30 1.43
CA ALA A 44 4.47 1.86 0.20
C ALA A 44 3.49 1.17 -0.77
N TYR A 45 3.90 1.05 -2.02
CA TYR A 45 3.20 0.32 -3.07
C TYR A 45 4.15 -0.72 -3.66
N ILE A 46 3.68 -1.96 -3.86
CA ILE A 46 4.43 -3.07 -4.44
C ILE A 46 3.68 -3.57 -5.69
N LYS A 47 4.42 -3.82 -6.79
CA LYS A 47 3.84 -4.39 -8.01
C LYS A 47 3.68 -5.92 -7.87
N LYS A 48 2.63 -6.48 -8.46
CA LYS A 48 2.48 -7.94 -8.58
C LYS A 48 3.16 -8.46 -9.86
N PRO A 49 3.68 -9.71 -9.87
CA PRO A 49 3.79 -10.63 -8.73
C PRO A 49 4.77 -10.11 -7.67
N ILE A 50 4.52 -10.47 -6.41
CA ILE A 50 5.28 -9.94 -5.27
C ILE A 50 6.71 -10.46 -5.33
N ASP A 51 7.66 -9.54 -5.27
CA ASP A 51 9.06 -9.85 -4.97
C ASP A 51 9.26 -9.93 -3.45
N ILE A 52 9.75 -11.08 -2.98
CA ILE A 52 9.92 -11.35 -1.54
C ILE A 52 11.09 -10.54 -0.95
N ASP A 53 12.13 -10.28 -1.74
CA ASP A 53 13.27 -9.47 -1.30
C ASP A 53 12.86 -8.00 -1.15
N GLU A 54 12.07 -7.49 -2.10
CA GLU A 54 11.48 -6.15 -2.03
C GLU A 54 10.57 -6.00 -0.81
N LEU A 55 9.66 -6.96 -0.59
CA LEU A 55 8.78 -6.97 0.57
C LEU A 55 9.57 -7.03 1.89
N THR A 56 10.59 -7.88 1.96
CA THR A 56 11.43 -8.02 3.16
C THR A 56 12.16 -6.72 3.47
N LYS A 57 12.65 -6.01 2.45
CA LYS A 57 13.29 -4.71 2.62
C LYS A 57 12.30 -3.67 3.15
N LEU A 58 11.11 -3.58 2.55
CA LEU A 58 10.07 -2.65 2.98
C LEU A 58 9.60 -2.91 4.41
N LEU A 59 9.46 -4.18 4.80
CA LEU A 59 9.09 -4.54 6.18
C LEU A 59 10.16 -4.13 7.19
N LYS A 60 11.44 -4.23 6.83
CA LYS A 60 12.55 -3.74 7.68
C LYS A 60 12.52 -2.22 7.81
N GLU A 61 12.26 -1.50 6.73
CA GLU A 61 12.18 -0.03 6.72
C GLU A 61 10.93 0.50 7.45
N ALA A 62 9.83 -0.24 7.42
CA ALA A 62 8.57 0.13 8.06
C ALA A 62 8.60 0.01 9.59
N ASN A 63 9.54 -0.74 10.14
CA ASN A 63 9.54 -1.14 11.55
C ASN A 63 10.36 -0.22 12.47
N LEU A 64 10.67 1.01 12.04
CA LEU A 64 11.63 1.96 12.66
C LEU A 64 13.10 1.58 12.46
#